data_AF-A0A7S1ZPG3-F1
#
_entry.id   AF-A0A7S1ZPG3-F1
#
_cell.length_a   1.000
_cell.length_b   1.000
_cell.length_c   1.000
_cell.angle_alpha   90.00
_cell.angle_beta   90.00
_cell.angle_gamma   90.00
#
_symmetry.space_group_name_H-M   'P 1'
#
loop_
_entity.id
_entity.type
_entity.pdbx_description
1 polymer ?
#
loop_
_entity_poly.entity_id
_entity_poly.type
_entity_poly.pdbx_seq_one_letter_code
_entity_poly.pdbx_strand_id
1 'polypeptide(L)'
;AAERAATEAAAKEAAERASKEAAEKAAAEAAAKEAAERAATAAAAKERAKKAEVRFGNSAIWSQKLYQMVSEMTVMHPHVLSWTTDGDSFIIYNKGVFEVNHLPRYKFATNLASFRQQLIRYGFLEDGCVYSHVDGDFHRDHPEQLKNILYKGKMTTGNNSFEADYIPQRDFHTDPAPFKSQKLEYNFVEDRKNRQDNKSQLGLCSPGKFASMVHVGQTEIKEDAIEQLSDRVDDIEVGLGEIHDDIKKIMQILIGFSAIMMLEICLAAFVVTCDP
;
A
#
# COMPACT_ATOMS: atom_id res chain seq x y z
N ALA A 1 -30.58 -60.93 -54.48
CA ALA A 1 -30.12 -61.25 -53.11
C ALA A 1 -28.65 -60.85 -52.92
N ALA A 2 -27.73 -61.32 -53.78
CA ALA A 2 -26.30 -60.98 -53.70
C ALA A 2 -26.01 -59.47 -53.81
N GLU A 3 -26.67 -58.75 -54.73
CA GLU A 3 -26.46 -57.31 -54.91
C GLU A 3 -26.94 -56.47 -53.71
N ARG A 4 -28.04 -56.87 -53.06
CA ARG A 4 -28.52 -56.24 -51.82
C ARG A 4 -27.56 -56.48 -50.65
N ALA A 5 -27.00 -57.69 -50.55
CA ALA A 5 -26.01 -58.01 -49.52
C ALA A 5 -24.70 -57.22 -49.71
N ALA A 6 -24.28 -56.99 -50.96
CA ALA A 6 -23.12 -56.16 -51.28
C ALA A 6 -23.34 -54.68 -50.91
N THR A 7 -24.54 -54.14 -51.17
CA THR A 7 -24.87 -52.75 -50.80
C THR A 7 -24.94 -52.54 -49.29
N GLU A 8 -25.41 -53.53 -48.54
CA GLU A 8 -25.53 -53.47 -47.08
C GLU A 8 -24.16 -53.57 -46.39
N ALA A 9 -23.25 -54.40 -46.92
CA ALA A 9 -21.87 -54.47 -46.46
C ALA A 9 -21.10 -53.16 -46.70
N ALA A 10 -21.26 -52.56 -47.89
CA ALA A 10 -20.63 -51.27 -48.22
C ALA A 10 -21.17 -50.12 -47.36
N ALA A 11 -22.48 -50.11 -47.05
CA ALA A 11 -23.08 -49.12 -46.16
C ALA A 11 -22.56 -49.24 -44.72
N LYS A 12 -22.36 -50.47 -44.22
CA LYS A 12 -21.81 -50.71 -42.88
C LYS A 12 -20.36 -50.25 -42.77
N GLU A 13 -19.52 -50.54 -43.78
CA GLU A 13 -18.13 -50.11 -43.81
C GLU A 13 -18.00 -48.58 -43.91
N ALA A 14 -18.86 -47.93 -44.70
CA ALA A 14 -18.91 -46.47 -44.78
C ALA A 14 -19.32 -45.83 -43.43
N ALA A 15 -20.29 -46.42 -42.72
CA ALA A 15 -20.72 -45.94 -41.41
C ALA A 15 -19.61 -46.10 -40.34
N GLU A 16 -18.89 -47.21 -40.35
CA GLU A 16 -17.77 -47.44 -39.43
C GLU A 16 -16.61 -46.48 -39.69
N ARG A 17 -16.28 -46.22 -40.96
CA ARG A 17 -15.26 -45.24 -41.34
C ARG A 17 -15.63 -43.82 -40.92
N ALA A 18 -16.88 -43.41 -41.14
CA ALA A 18 -17.38 -42.11 -40.71
C ALA A 18 -17.39 -41.96 -39.18
N SER A 19 -17.72 -43.02 -38.44
CA SER A 19 -17.68 -43.01 -36.98
C SER A 19 -16.25 -42.88 -36.44
N LYS A 20 -15.28 -43.58 -37.05
CA LYS A 20 -13.86 -43.49 -36.68
C LYS A 20 -13.27 -42.10 -36.96
N GLU A 21 -13.59 -41.52 -38.12
CA GLU A 21 -13.13 -40.18 -38.50
C GLU A 21 -13.73 -39.08 -37.59
N ALA A 22 -15.01 -39.23 -37.21
CA ALA A 22 -15.64 -38.33 -36.24
C ALA A 22 -15.00 -38.43 -34.85
N ALA A 23 -14.66 -39.64 -34.39
CA ALA A 23 -13.99 -39.84 -33.12
C ALA A 23 -12.56 -39.25 -33.10
N GLU A 24 -11.80 -39.42 -34.19
CA GLU A 24 -10.45 -38.86 -34.32
C GLU A 24 -10.48 -37.32 -34.36
N LYS A 25 -11.44 -36.74 -35.10
CA LYS A 25 -11.64 -35.29 -35.13
C LYS A 25 -12.02 -34.73 -33.75
N ALA A 26 -12.92 -35.40 -33.03
CA ALA A 26 -13.31 -35.00 -31.68
C ALA A 26 -12.14 -35.10 -30.68
N ALA A 27 -11.30 -36.14 -30.79
CA ALA A 27 -10.11 -36.28 -29.96
C ALA A 27 -9.07 -35.18 -30.25
N ALA A 28 -8.87 -34.83 -31.52
CA ALA A 28 -7.98 -33.74 -31.92
C ALA A 28 -8.47 -32.37 -31.42
N GLU A 29 -9.79 -32.12 -31.49
CA GLU A 29 -10.40 -30.87 -30.98
C GLU A 29 -10.29 -30.76 -29.45
N ALA A 30 -10.52 -31.86 -28.73
CA ALA A 30 -10.35 -31.90 -27.27
C ALA A 30 -8.88 -31.64 -26.86
N ALA A 31 -7.92 -32.27 -27.55
CA ALA A 31 -6.49 -32.06 -27.30
C ALA A 31 -6.06 -30.61 -27.60
N ALA A 32 -6.58 -30.01 -28.67
CA ALA A 32 -6.31 -28.61 -29.01
C ALA A 32 -6.87 -27.64 -27.95
N LYS A 33 -8.07 -27.91 -27.43
CA LYS A 33 -8.67 -27.11 -26.35
C LYS A 33 -7.87 -27.18 -25.06
N GLU A 34 -7.44 -28.38 -24.66
CA GLU A 34 -6.61 -28.57 -23.46
C GLU A 34 -5.23 -27.90 -23.61
N ALA A 35 -4.60 -28.01 -24.78
CA ALA A 35 -3.34 -27.32 -25.06
C ALA A 35 -3.49 -25.79 -24.98
N ALA A 36 -4.59 -25.24 -25.49
CA ALA A 36 -4.89 -23.81 -25.40
C ALA A 36 -5.08 -23.35 -23.94
N GLU A 37 -5.78 -24.12 -23.11
CA GLU A 37 -5.98 -23.81 -21.68
C GLU A 37 -4.66 -23.86 -20.89
N ARG A 38 -3.82 -24.88 -21.14
CA ARG A 38 -2.48 -24.96 -20.54
C ARG A 38 -1.58 -23.79 -20.96
N ALA A 39 -1.65 -23.38 -22.23
CA ALA A 39 -0.90 -22.21 -22.71
C ALA A 39 -1.39 -20.91 -22.05
N ALA A 40 -2.71 -20.74 -21.88
CA ALA A 40 -3.30 -19.58 -21.23
C ALA A 40 -2.90 -19.48 -19.74
N THR A 41 -2.92 -20.60 -19.00
CA THR A 41 -2.49 -20.64 -17.59
C THR A 41 -0.99 -20.38 -17.44
N ALA A 42 -0.15 -20.91 -18.32
CA ALA A 42 1.29 -20.65 -18.33
C ALA A 42 1.60 -19.16 -18.63
N ALA A 43 0.88 -18.54 -19.57
CA ALA A 43 1.03 -17.12 -19.87
C ALA A 43 0.62 -16.24 -18.67
N ALA A 44 -0.51 -16.55 -18.03
CA ALA A 44 -0.95 -15.85 -16.82
C ALA A 44 0.04 -15.99 -15.65
N ALA A 45 0.67 -17.16 -15.49
CA ALA A 45 1.71 -17.38 -14.49
C ALA A 45 2.96 -16.53 -14.73
N LYS A 46 3.44 -16.47 -15.98
CA LYS A 46 4.59 -15.61 -16.37
C LYS A 46 4.31 -14.13 -16.10
N GLU A 47 3.12 -13.65 -16.43
CA GLU A 47 2.74 -12.26 -16.19
C GLU A 47 2.63 -11.93 -14.69
N ARG A 48 2.14 -12.88 -13.87
CA ARG A 48 2.14 -12.74 -12.40
C ARG A 48 3.55 -12.68 -11.83
N ALA A 49 4.47 -13.51 -12.32
CA ALA A 49 5.87 -13.50 -11.87
C ALA A 49 6.57 -12.16 -12.20
N LYS A 50 6.38 -11.64 -13.42
CA LYS A 50 6.91 -10.32 -13.81
C LYS A 50 6.37 -9.19 -12.93
N LYS A 51 5.06 -9.21 -12.62
CA LYS A 51 4.46 -8.23 -11.70
C LYS A 51 5.00 -8.36 -10.27
N ALA A 52 5.30 -9.57 -9.81
CA ALA A 52 5.90 -9.80 -8.50
C ALA A 52 7.32 -9.25 -8.41
N GLU A 53 8.14 -9.43 -9.46
CA GLU A 53 9.50 -8.88 -9.53
C GLU A 53 9.52 -7.35 -9.46
N VAL A 54 8.63 -6.67 -10.20
CA VAL A 54 8.49 -5.21 -10.12
C VAL A 54 8.06 -4.75 -8.72
N ARG A 55 7.15 -5.49 -8.07
CA ARG A 55 6.73 -5.20 -6.69
C ARG A 55 7.88 -5.40 -5.69
N PHE A 56 8.70 -6.43 -5.89
CA PHE A 56 9.90 -6.69 -5.09
C PHE A 56 10.89 -5.53 -5.20
N GLY A 57 11.19 -5.08 -6.43
CA GLY A 57 12.09 -3.94 -6.65
C GLY A 57 11.61 -2.65 -5.97
N ASN A 58 10.31 -2.36 -6.06
CA ASN A 58 9.73 -1.20 -5.38
C ASN A 58 9.74 -1.34 -3.84
N SER A 59 9.60 -2.57 -3.34
CA SER A 59 9.63 -2.84 -1.89
C SER A 59 11.01 -2.58 -1.31
N ALA A 60 12.06 -3.09 -1.96
CA ALA A 60 13.44 -2.88 -1.54
C ALA A 60 13.80 -1.38 -1.48
N ILE A 61 13.39 -0.60 -2.50
CA ILE A 61 13.62 0.85 -2.54
C ILE A 61 12.93 1.55 -1.37
N TRP A 62 11.70 1.16 -1.05
CA TRP A 62 10.96 1.75 0.07
C TRP A 62 11.64 1.46 1.42
N SER A 63 12.02 0.21 1.66
CA SER A 63 12.69 -0.21 2.91
C SER A 63 14.06 0.45 3.08
N GLN A 64 14.82 0.61 1.99
CA GLN A 64 16.08 1.35 1.99
C GLN A 64 15.89 2.82 2.36
N LYS A 65 14.86 3.49 1.81
CA LYS A 65 14.55 4.88 2.18
C LYS A 65 14.15 5.00 3.64
N LEU A 66 13.37 4.05 4.16
CA LEU A 66 12.97 4.04 5.57
C LEU A 66 14.21 3.90 6.46
N TYR A 67 15.08 2.93 6.15
CA TYR A 67 16.34 2.72 6.85
C TYR A 67 17.21 3.98 6.85
N GLN A 68 17.37 4.63 5.68
CA GLN A 68 18.13 5.86 5.55
C GLN A 68 17.55 6.97 6.43
N MET A 69 16.23 7.19 6.38
CA MET A 69 15.53 8.17 7.21
C MET A 69 15.78 7.91 8.70
N VAL A 70 15.60 6.67 9.16
CA VAL A 70 15.79 6.33 10.57
C VAL A 70 17.24 6.56 11.01
N SER A 71 18.19 6.15 10.19
CA SER A 71 19.63 6.27 10.48
C SER A 71 20.10 7.73 10.52
N GLU A 72 19.70 8.55 9.55
CA GLU A 72 20.04 9.97 9.51
C GLU A 72 19.37 10.75 10.65
N MET A 73 18.09 10.48 10.91
CA MET A 73 17.36 11.16 11.98
C MET A 73 17.85 10.78 13.37
N THR A 74 18.31 9.54 13.58
CA THR A 74 18.95 9.13 14.84
C THR A 74 20.13 10.03 15.18
N VAL A 75 20.91 10.46 14.19
CA VAL A 75 22.06 11.36 14.39
C VAL A 75 21.63 12.81 14.50
N MET A 76 20.72 13.26 13.62
CA MET A 76 20.38 14.68 13.48
C MET A 76 19.32 15.16 14.47
N HIS A 77 18.31 14.33 14.75
CA HIS A 77 17.13 14.67 15.55
C HIS A 77 16.67 13.46 16.41
N PRO A 78 17.51 12.95 17.33
CA PRO A 78 17.19 11.76 18.13
C PRO A 78 15.94 11.91 18.99
N HIS A 79 15.55 13.14 19.33
CA HIS A 79 14.33 13.47 20.09
C HIS A 79 13.05 13.42 19.24
N VAL A 80 13.14 13.26 17.93
CA VAL A 80 11.99 13.11 17.02
C VAL A 80 11.84 11.64 16.62
N LEU A 81 12.92 11.06 16.11
CA LEU A 81 12.95 9.68 15.63
C LEU A 81 14.36 9.12 15.85
N SER A 82 14.45 7.92 16.43
CA SER A 82 15.72 7.25 16.68
C SER A 82 15.58 5.74 16.61
N TRP A 83 16.67 5.05 16.26
CA TRP A 83 16.83 3.63 16.58
C TRP A 83 16.71 3.39 18.09
N THR A 84 16.24 2.20 18.45
CA THR A 84 16.40 1.66 19.81
C THR A 84 17.86 1.34 20.10
N THR A 85 18.18 1.12 21.38
CA THR A 85 19.53 0.72 21.80
C THR A 85 20.01 -0.51 21.05
N ASP A 86 19.10 -1.49 20.94
CA ASP A 86 19.38 -2.82 20.42
C ASP A 86 19.50 -2.82 18.89
N GLY A 87 18.84 -1.86 18.22
CA GLY A 87 18.91 -1.71 16.76
C GLY A 87 17.84 -2.50 15.99
N ASP A 88 17.08 -3.37 16.66
CA ASP A 88 15.99 -4.18 16.11
C ASP A 88 14.72 -3.39 15.74
N SER A 89 14.61 -2.16 16.24
CA SER A 89 13.40 -1.35 16.12
C SER A 89 13.72 0.13 16.20
N PHE A 90 12.77 0.97 15.81
CA PHE A 90 12.88 2.43 15.90
C PHE A 90 11.70 3.04 16.64
N ILE A 91 11.92 4.21 17.22
CA ILE A 91 10.93 4.93 18.03
C ILE A 91 10.64 6.28 17.39
N ILE A 92 9.36 6.65 17.34
CA ILE A 92 8.90 8.00 16.98
C ILE A 92 8.43 8.70 18.25
N TYR A 93 9.23 9.64 18.77
CA TYR A 93 8.93 10.37 20.00
C TYR A 93 7.95 11.52 19.76
N ASN A 94 8.22 12.38 18.78
CA ASN A 94 7.40 13.55 18.46
C ASN A 94 6.71 13.37 17.11
N LYS A 95 5.52 12.76 17.14
CA LYS A 95 4.70 12.43 15.98
C LYS A 95 4.35 13.66 15.13
N GLY A 96 4.03 14.80 15.75
CA GLY A 96 3.64 16.03 15.03
C GLY A 96 4.80 16.69 14.29
N VAL A 97 5.97 16.83 14.94
CA VAL A 97 7.16 17.37 14.28
C VAL A 97 7.65 16.43 13.18
N PHE A 98 7.59 15.12 13.42
CA PHE A 98 7.94 14.11 12.42
C PHE A 98 7.06 14.22 11.16
N GLU A 99 5.74 14.34 11.35
CA GLU A 99 4.77 14.42 10.26
C GLU A 99 4.97 15.67 9.39
N VAL A 100 5.08 16.85 9.99
CA VAL A 100 5.15 18.12 9.25
C VAL A 100 6.52 18.34 8.62
N ASN A 101 7.60 18.07 9.35
CA ASN A 101 8.94 18.51 8.93
C ASN A 101 9.76 17.42 8.23
N HIS A 102 9.50 16.14 8.52
CA HIS A 102 10.40 15.06 8.09
C HIS A 102 9.78 14.15 7.03
N LEU A 103 8.50 13.79 7.11
CA LEU A 103 7.86 12.94 6.10
C LEU A 103 7.96 13.50 4.66
N PRO A 104 7.69 14.80 4.40
CA PRO A 104 7.79 15.35 3.05
C PRO A 104 9.21 15.29 2.48
N ARG A 105 10.24 15.47 3.32
CA ARG A 105 11.65 15.48 2.91
C ARG A 105 12.10 14.13 2.33
N TYR A 106 11.66 13.03 2.94
CA TYR A 106 12.00 11.67 2.48
C TYR A 106 11.02 11.13 1.43
N LYS A 107 10.10 11.97 0.94
CA LYS A 107 9.04 11.61 -0.02
C LYS A 107 8.17 10.44 0.48
N PHE A 108 7.98 10.34 1.79
CA PHE A 108 6.95 9.49 2.38
C PHE A 108 5.58 10.18 2.28
N ALA A 109 4.52 9.47 2.66
CA ALA A 109 3.19 10.06 2.68
C ALA A 109 3.14 11.30 3.56
N THR A 110 2.33 12.29 3.17
CA THR A 110 2.24 13.60 3.83
C THR A 110 1.70 13.53 5.26
N ASN A 111 1.01 12.46 5.61
CA ASN A 111 0.46 12.27 6.95
C ASN A 111 0.96 10.98 7.62
N LEU A 112 0.98 11.01 8.95
CA LEU A 112 1.48 9.92 9.78
C LEU A 112 0.62 8.67 9.65
N ALA A 113 -0.69 8.85 9.48
CA ALA A 113 -1.63 7.74 9.30
C ALA A 113 -1.27 6.91 8.06
N SER A 114 -0.98 7.55 6.94
CA SER A 114 -0.58 6.87 5.71
C SER A 114 0.80 6.25 5.84
N PHE A 115 1.73 6.91 6.52
CA PHE A 115 3.04 6.33 6.83
C PHE A 115 2.92 5.05 7.68
N ARG A 116 2.11 5.07 8.73
CA ARG A 116 1.77 3.91 9.55
C ARG A 116 1.13 2.78 8.72
N GLN A 117 0.22 3.12 7.80
CA GLN A 117 -0.38 2.13 6.90
C GLN A 117 0.66 1.51 5.97
N GLN A 118 1.65 2.27 5.51
CA GLN A 118 2.76 1.70 4.75
C GLN A 118 3.56 0.73 5.63
N LEU A 119 3.96 1.14 6.83
CA LEU A 119 4.65 0.27 7.80
C LEU A 119 3.92 -1.07 7.99
N ILE A 120 2.61 -1.05 8.24
CA ILE A 120 1.80 -2.28 8.38
C ILE A 120 1.87 -3.15 7.12
N ARG A 121 1.77 -2.56 5.93
CA ARG A 121 1.87 -3.31 4.65
C ARG A 121 3.25 -3.91 4.41
N TYR A 122 4.29 -3.36 5.03
CA TYR A 122 5.64 -3.90 5.00
C TYR A 122 5.95 -4.82 6.18
N GLY A 123 4.95 -5.19 6.99
CA GLY A 123 5.13 -6.14 8.09
C GLY A 123 5.76 -5.55 9.35
N PHE A 124 5.61 -4.23 9.56
CA PHE A 124 5.95 -3.62 10.84
C PHE A 124 4.77 -3.67 11.81
N LEU A 125 5.08 -3.93 13.08
CA LEU A 125 4.17 -3.83 14.20
C LEU A 125 4.45 -2.53 14.96
N GLU A 126 3.38 -1.90 15.45
CA GLU A 126 3.48 -0.75 16.34
C GLU A 126 3.18 -1.20 17.77
N ASP A 127 4.13 -0.95 18.66
CA ASP A 127 3.96 -1.07 20.10
C ASP A 127 4.10 0.33 20.72
N GLY A 128 2.97 1.03 20.82
CA GLY A 128 2.90 2.42 21.30
C GLY A 128 3.58 3.44 20.37
N CYS A 129 4.87 3.69 20.60
CA CYS A 129 5.71 4.57 19.78
C CYS A 129 6.88 3.83 19.13
N VAL A 130 7.02 2.53 19.39
CA VAL A 130 8.08 1.66 18.88
C VAL A 130 7.55 0.90 17.67
N TYR A 131 8.36 0.81 16.62
CA TYR A 131 8.05 0.09 15.40
C TYR A 131 9.13 -0.96 15.14
N SER A 132 8.71 -2.22 15.05
CA SER A 132 9.58 -3.38 14.81
C SER A 132 9.07 -4.19 13.62
N HIS A 133 9.97 -4.78 12.84
CA HIS A 133 9.58 -5.68 11.75
C HIS A 133 9.32 -7.08 12.32
N VAL A 134 8.21 -7.72 11.93
CA VAL A 134 7.80 -9.05 12.45
C VAL A 134 8.91 -10.08 12.33
N ASP A 135 9.57 -10.12 11.18
CA ASP A 135 10.59 -11.12 10.86
C ASP A 135 12.02 -10.67 11.28
N GLY A 136 12.16 -9.49 11.89
CA GLY A 136 13.45 -8.96 12.34
C GLY A 136 14.38 -8.44 11.24
N ASP A 137 14.00 -8.54 9.96
CA ASP A 137 14.80 -8.09 8.81
C ASP A 137 15.06 -6.57 8.72
N PHE A 138 14.49 -5.77 9.62
CA PHE A 138 14.74 -4.32 9.69
C PHE A 138 15.63 -3.98 10.90
N HIS A 139 16.94 -4.02 10.68
CA HIS A 139 17.93 -3.84 11.73
C HIS A 139 18.95 -2.74 11.38
N ARG A 140 19.36 -1.95 12.39
CA ARG A 140 20.35 -0.87 12.23
C ARG A 140 21.67 -1.36 11.65
N ASP A 141 22.21 -2.45 12.19
CA ASP A 141 23.56 -2.91 11.87
C ASP A 141 23.58 -3.93 10.70
N HIS A 142 22.40 -4.31 10.16
CA HIS A 142 22.26 -5.31 9.09
C HIS A 142 21.42 -4.80 7.89
N PRO A 143 21.85 -3.72 7.20
CA PRO A 143 21.12 -3.16 6.07
C PRO A 143 20.95 -4.12 4.88
N GLU A 144 21.78 -5.17 4.78
CA GLU A 144 21.67 -6.21 3.77
C GLU A 144 20.39 -7.05 3.87
N GLN A 145 19.74 -7.06 5.05
CA GLN A 145 18.50 -7.78 5.30
C GLN A 145 17.27 -7.06 4.74
N LEU A 146 17.37 -5.76 4.41
CA LEU A 146 16.26 -4.96 3.89
C LEU A 146 15.63 -5.53 2.61
N LYS A 147 16.37 -6.35 1.85
CA LYS A 147 15.88 -7.07 0.66
C LYS A 147 14.80 -8.12 0.98
N ASN A 148 14.73 -8.58 2.22
CA ASN A 148 13.75 -9.56 2.70
C ASN A 148 12.42 -8.89 3.06
N ILE A 149 12.40 -7.56 3.23
CA ILE A 149 11.20 -6.81 3.59
C ILE A 149 10.35 -6.57 2.34
N LEU A 150 9.26 -7.32 2.22
CA LEU A 150 8.37 -7.29 1.06
C LEU A 150 7.05 -6.60 1.35
N TYR A 151 6.54 -5.89 0.34
CA TYR A 151 5.19 -5.35 0.39
C TYR A 151 4.15 -6.48 0.39
N LYS A 152 3.41 -6.63 1.49
CA LYS A 152 2.42 -7.70 1.70
C LYS A 152 1.07 -7.46 0.98
N GLY A 153 0.92 -6.37 0.22
CA GLY A 153 -0.29 -6.11 -0.57
C GLY A 153 -1.36 -5.28 0.13
N LYS A 154 -2.51 -5.06 -0.53
CA LYS A 154 -3.70 -4.52 0.14
C LYS A 154 -4.25 -5.62 1.06
N MET A 155 -4.22 -5.41 2.37
CA MET A 155 -5.10 -6.13 3.29
C MET A 155 -6.53 -5.74 2.89
N THR A 156 -7.23 -6.58 2.13
CA THR A 156 -8.64 -6.35 1.85
C THR A 156 -9.40 -6.58 3.15
N THR A 157 -9.93 -5.51 3.73
CA THR A 157 -10.98 -5.52 4.76
C THR A 157 -12.27 -6.09 4.17
N GLY A 158 -12.25 -7.37 3.83
CA GLY A 158 -13.41 -8.17 3.46
C GLY A 158 -13.54 -9.27 4.49
N ASN A 159 -14.32 -8.99 5.53
CA ASN A 159 -14.63 -9.85 6.68
C ASN A 159 -13.41 -10.22 7.55
N ASN A 160 -13.43 -9.77 8.81
CA ASN A 160 -12.42 -10.06 9.83
C ASN A 160 -12.04 -11.54 9.87
N SER A 161 -10.81 -11.87 9.47
CA SER A 161 -9.88 -12.79 10.15
C SER A 161 -8.65 -13.07 9.27
N PHE A 162 -7.80 -12.07 9.05
CA PHE A 162 -6.43 -12.33 9.47
C PHE A 162 -6.38 -11.75 10.87
N GLU A 163 -6.92 -12.57 11.77
CA GLU A 163 -7.02 -12.38 13.19
C GLU A 163 -5.63 -12.06 13.73
N ALA A 164 -5.58 -11.59 14.96
CA ALA A 164 -4.37 -11.35 15.72
C ALA A 164 -3.46 -12.60 15.90
N ASP A 165 -3.65 -13.66 15.12
CA ASP A 165 -3.00 -14.98 15.20
C ASP A 165 -1.65 -15.07 14.46
N TYR A 166 -1.31 -14.09 13.61
CA TYR A 166 0.06 -13.96 13.05
C TYR A 166 0.77 -12.69 13.55
N ILE A 167 0.26 -12.09 14.62
CA ILE A 167 1.16 -11.45 15.57
C ILE A 167 1.49 -12.61 16.50
N PRO A 168 2.69 -13.24 16.43
CA PRO A 168 3.06 -14.15 17.50
C PRO A 168 2.90 -13.35 18.78
N GLN A 169 1.96 -13.75 19.66
CA GLN A 169 2.02 -13.32 21.04
C GLN A 169 3.39 -13.78 21.51
N ARG A 170 4.33 -12.84 21.53
CA ARG A 170 5.68 -13.09 22.01
C ARG A 170 5.45 -13.39 23.49
N ASP A 171 5.43 -14.67 23.84
CA ASP A 171 5.49 -15.11 25.22
C ASP A 171 6.81 -14.59 25.77
N PHE A 172 6.76 -13.44 26.45
CA PHE A 172 7.85 -12.94 27.26
C PHE A 172 7.99 -13.85 28.50
N HIS A 173 8.40 -15.10 28.28
CA HIS A 173 9.09 -15.90 29.29
C HIS A 173 10.57 -15.52 29.23
N THR A 174 10.87 -14.32 29.71
CA THR A 174 12.21 -13.98 30.19
C THR A 174 12.07 -13.45 31.61
N ASP A 175 12.78 -14.12 32.52
CA ASP A 175 12.85 -13.81 33.94
C ASP A 175 13.01 -12.31 34.19
N PRO A 176 12.25 -11.70 35.12
CA PRO A 176 12.39 -10.29 35.42
C PRO A 176 13.69 -10.04 36.17
N ALA A 177 14.73 -9.60 35.46
CA ALA A 177 15.83 -8.87 36.07
C ALA A 177 15.34 -7.46 36.46
N PRO A 178 15.63 -6.97 37.68
CA PRO A 178 15.02 -5.74 38.19
C PRO A 178 15.75 -4.52 37.63
N PHE A 179 15.22 -3.92 36.56
CA PHE A 179 15.62 -2.57 36.16
C PHE A 179 14.86 -1.55 37.04
N LYS A 180 15.61 -0.83 37.88
CA LYS A 180 15.10 0.32 38.64
C LYS A 180 14.87 1.49 37.69
N SER A 181 13.62 1.68 37.28
CA SER A 181 13.20 2.87 36.55
C SER A 181 13.16 4.08 37.48
N GLN A 182 13.99 5.08 37.20
CA GLN A 182 13.85 6.41 37.76
C GLN A 182 12.58 7.04 37.17
N LYS A 183 11.66 7.38 38.07
CA LYS A 183 10.34 7.94 37.82
C LYS A 183 10.47 9.36 37.26
N LEU A 184 10.39 9.52 35.93
CA LEU A 184 10.04 10.81 35.31
C LEU A 184 8.53 10.85 35.14
N GLU A 185 7.88 11.46 36.13
CA GLU A 185 6.44 11.74 36.16
C GLU A 185 6.15 12.84 35.12
N TYR A 186 5.58 12.45 33.97
CA TYR A 186 5.03 13.40 33.00
C TYR A 186 3.50 13.32 33.06
N ASN A 187 2.87 14.41 33.52
CA ASN A 187 1.45 14.49 33.80
C ASN A 187 0.62 14.65 32.52
N PHE A 188 -0.10 13.59 32.13
CA PHE A 188 -0.97 13.52 30.95
C PHE A 188 -2.44 13.96 31.22
N VAL A 189 -2.73 14.59 32.36
CA VAL A 189 -4.12 14.78 32.84
C VAL A 189 -4.74 16.15 32.51
N GLU A 190 -3.96 17.15 32.06
CA GLU A 190 -4.51 18.51 31.89
C GLU A 190 -5.15 18.80 30.53
N ASP A 191 -4.89 18.00 29.48
CA ASP A 191 -5.36 18.34 28.13
C ASP A 191 -6.75 17.78 27.78
N ARG A 192 -7.31 16.89 28.61
CA ARG A 192 -8.69 16.38 28.44
C ARG A 192 -9.77 17.31 29.01
N LYS A 193 -9.45 18.15 30.00
CA LYS A 193 -10.44 19.01 30.67
C LYS A 193 -10.88 20.20 29.78
N ASN A 194 -9.97 20.76 28.98
CA ASN A 194 -10.29 21.90 28.11
C ASN A 194 -11.23 21.60 26.93
N ARG A 195 -11.51 20.32 26.61
CA ARG A 195 -12.49 19.94 25.58
C ARG A 195 -13.90 19.73 26.13
N GLN A 196 -14.06 19.58 27.44
CA GLN A 196 -15.34 19.27 28.09
C GLN A 196 -16.10 20.54 28.50
N ASP A 197 -15.39 21.66 28.70
CA ASP A 197 -15.96 22.90 29.27
C ASP A 197 -16.67 23.80 28.25
N ASN A 198 -16.66 23.46 26.95
CA ASN A 198 -17.38 24.19 25.90
C ASN A 198 -18.72 23.55 25.48
N LYS A 199 -19.20 22.53 26.22
CA LYS A 199 -20.47 21.83 25.92
C LYS A 199 -21.56 22.05 26.98
N SER A 200 -21.37 22.99 27.90
CA SER A 200 -22.27 23.24 29.04
C SER A 200 -23.12 24.53 28.93
N GLN A 201 -23.10 25.25 27.80
CA GLN A 201 -24.14 26.24 27.49
C GLN A 201 -25.15 25.64 26.51
N LEU A 202 -26.14 24.92 27.05
CA LEU A 202 -27.55 24.87 26.64
C LEU A 202 -28.21 23.76 27.50
N GLY A 203 -29.16 24.17 28.33
CA GLY A 203 -29.59 23.42 29.50
C GLY A 203 -30.73 22.41 29.29
N LEU A 204 -30.89 21.59 30.34
CA LEU A 204 -32.12 20.93 30.84
C LEU A 204 -32.69 19.82 29.92
N CYS A 205 -32.97 18.58 30.35
CA CYS A 205 -33.67 18.10 31.55
C CYS A 205 -33.33 16.62 31.89
N SER A 206 -33.64 16.22 33.13
CA SER A 206 -33.44 14.89 33.73
C SER A 206 -34.31 13.77 33.12
N PRO A 207 -33.93 12.48 33.32
CA PRO A 207 -34.60 11.33 32.70
C PRO A 207 -35.70 10.73 33.58
N GLY A 208 -36.84 10.40 32.96
CA GLY A 208 -37.92 9.69 33.61
C GLY A 208 -38.88 8.99 32.64
N LYS A 209 -38.64 7.68 32.45
CA LYS A 209 -39.62 6.57 32.47
C LYS A 209 -40.72 6.41 31.40
N PHE A 210 -40.78 5.16 30.89
CA PHE A 210 -41.86 4.43 30.17
C PHE A 210 -42.21 4.94 28.75
N ALA A 211 -42.06 4.18 27.65
CA ALA A 211 -42.49 2.83 27.25
C ALA A 211 -43.53 2.95 26.11
N SER A 212 -43.32 2.15 25.06
CA SER A 212 -44.28 1.80 23.98
C SER A 212 -44.74 2.90 23.04
N MET A 213 -44.19 2.93 21.82
CA MET A 213 -45.01 3.08 20.60
C MET A 213 -44.19 2.69 19.35
N VAL A 214 -44.59 1.61 18.69
CA VAL A 214 -44.27 1.34 17.30
C VAL A 214 -45.09 2.32 16.47
N HIS A 215 -44.47 3.18 15.67
CA HIS A 215 -45.01 3.67 14.39
C HIS A 215 -43.86 4.10 13.47
N VAL A 216 -43.93 3.56 12.27
CA VAL A 216 -43.32 3.94 10.99
C VAL A 216 -42.89 5.41 10.89
N GLY A 217 -41.63 5.63 10.49
CA GLY A 217 -41.09 6.93 10.11
C GLY A 217 -39.96 6.77 9.10
N GLN A 218 -40.24 7.19 7.86
CA GLN A 218 -39.34 7.18 6.71
C GLN A 218 -38.13 8.11 6.88
N THR A 219 -37.00 7.65 6.35
CA THR A 219 -35.86 8.40 5.76
C THR A 219 -35.86 9.94 5.90
N GLU A 220 -35.37 10.45 7.03
CA GLU A 220 -34.71 11.75 7.11
C GLU A 220 -33.20 11.52 7.29
N ILE A 221 -32.54 11.11 6.20
CA ILE A 221 -31.08 11.22 6.12
C ILE A 221 -30.80 12.64 5.60
N LYS A 222 -30.82 13.57 6.56
CA LYS A 222 -30.00 14.79 6.69
C LYS A 222 -29.49 15.38 5.36
N GLU A 223 -30.24 16.33 4.82
CA GLU A 223 -29.74 17.27 3.79
C GLU A 223 -28.44 17.96 4.26
N ASP A 224 -28.26 18.20 5.56
CA ASP A 224 -27.02 18.73 6.17
C ASP A 224 -25.75 17.91 5.87
N ALA A 225 -25.87 16.59 5.66
CA ALA A 225 -24.71 15.76 5.35
C ALA A 225 -24.29 15.87 3.87
N ILE A 226 -25.21 16.25 3.00
CA ILE A 226 -24.95 16.49 1.57
C ILE A 226 -24.30 17.86 1.41
N GLU A 227 -24.75 18.88 2.15
CA GLU A 227 -24.16 20.23 2.12
C GLU A 227 -22.71 20.22 2.63
N GLN A 228 -22.41 19.51 3.72
CA GLN A 228 -21.04 19.34 4.23
C GLN A 228 -20.11 18.56 3.29
N LEU A 229 -20.66 17.76 2.37
CA LEU A 229 -19.86 17.08 1.35
C LEU A 229 -19.57 17.98 0.16
N SER A 230 -20.47 18.92 -0.18
CA SER A 230 -20.27 19.88 -1.26
C SER A 230 -19.10 20.83 -0.95
N ASP A 231 -19.07 21.42 0.25
CA ASP A 231 -18.00 22.34 0.66
C ASP A 231 -16.61 21.66 0.63
N ARG A 232 -16.54 20.36 0.95
CA ARG A 232 -15.30 19.59 0.93
C ARG A 232 -14.83 19.20 -0.48
N VAL A 233 -15.73 19.21 -1.47
CA VAL A 233 -15.37 18.96 -2.87
C VAL A 233 -14.77 20.23 -3.48
N ASP A 234 -15.29 21.41 -3.12
CA ASP A 234 -14.76 22.70 -3.59
C ASP A 234 -13.32 22.94 -3.10
N ASP A 235 -13.00 22.58 -1.85
CA ASP A 235 -11.64 22.66 -1.30
C ASP A 235 -10.63 21.75 -2.05
N ILE A 236 -11.08 20.60 -2.56
CA ILE A 236 -10.24 19.68 -3.35
C ILE A 236 -10.00 20.24 -4.76
N GLU A 237 -11.00 20.90 -5.34
CA GLU A 237 -10.89 21.49 -6.68
C GLU A 237 -9.92 22.68 -6.70
N VAL A 238 -9.91 23.50 -5.63
CA VAL A 238 -8.94 24.60 -5.46
C VAL A 238 -7.51 24.05 -5.32
N GLY A 239 -7.31 22.97 -4.56
CA GLY A 239 -5.97 22.36 -4.39
C GLY A 239 -5.40 21.73 -5.68
N LEU A 240 -6.26 21.27 -6.59
CA LEU A 240 -5.82 20.74 -7.90
C LEU A 240 -5.36 21.85 -8.86
N GLY A 241 -5.90 23.06 -8.72
CA GLY A 241 -5.48 24.24 -9.49
C GLY A 241 -4.04 24.65 -9.20
N GLU A 242 -3.64 24.67 -7.94
CA GLU A 242 -2.28 25.07 -7.52
C GLU A 242 -1.20 24.08 -8.02
N ILE A 243 -1.50 22.79 -8.00
CA ILE A 243 -0.60 21.74 -8.51
C ILE A 243 -0.34 21.91 -10.02
N HIS A 244 -1.36 22.33 -10.77
CA HIS A 244 -1.24 22.52 -12.21
C HIS A 244 -0.33 23.69 -12.58
N ASP A 245 -0.33 24.77 -11.79
CA ASP A 245 0.55 25.92 -12.01
C ASP A 245 2.01 25.64 -11.64
N ASP A 246 2.25 24.82 -10.62
CA ASP A 246 3.61 24.37 -10.29
C ASP A 246 4.19 23.43 -11.37
N ILE A 247 3.35 22.55 -11.94
CA ILE A 247 3.75 21.72 -13.08
C ILE A 247 4.14 22.59 -14.29
N LYS A 248 3.36 23.64 -14.60
CA LYS A 248 3.70 24.59 -15.68
C LYS A 248 5.03 25.29 -15.44
N LYS A 249 5.30 25.77 -14.22
CA LYS A 249 6.58 26.40 -13.87
C LYS A 249 7.75 25.44 -14.05
N ILE A 250 7.62 24.19 -13.61
CA ILE A 250 8.66 23.16 -13.78
C ILE A 250 8.91 22.89 -15.27
N MET A 251 7.86 22.74 -16.09
CA MET A 251 8.01 22.53 -17.53
C MET A 251 8.74 23.70 -18.20
N GLN A 252 8.45 24.94 -17.79
CA GLN A 252 9.09 26.12 -18.36
C GLN A 252 10.58 26.22 -17.99
N ILE A 253 10.94 25.81 -16.77
CA ILE A 253 12.34 25.68 -16.34
C ILE A 253 13.08 24.64 -17.18
N LEU A 254 12.48 23.45 -17.40
CA LEU A 254 13.10 22.40 -18.20
C LEU A 254 13.33 22.80 -19.66
N ILE A 255 12.39 23.52 -20.26
CA ILE A 255 12.54 24.08 -21.61
C ILE A 255 13.72 25.08 -21.64
N GLY A 256 13.84 25.93 -20.62
CA GLY A 256 14.96 26.86 -20.48
C GLY A 256 16.32 26.15 -20.40
N PHE A 257 16.42 25.11 -19.57
CA PHE A 257 17.66 24.31 -19.46
C PHE A 257 18.02 23.62 -20.78
N SER A 258 17.04 23.09 -21.50
CA SER A 258 17.29 22.47 -22.82
C SER A 258 17.86 23.47 -23.83
N ALA A 259 17.38 24.71 -23.82
CA ALA A 259 17.88 25.75 -24.74
C ALA A 259 19.32 26.16 -24.40
N ILE A 260 19.65 26.29 -23.11
CA ILE A 260 21.00 26.62 -22.64
C ILE A 260 21.99 25.51 -23.04
N MET A 261 21.64 24.25 -22.81
CA MET A 261 22.48 23.10 -23.19
C MET A 261 22.72 23.05 -24.70
N MET A 262 21.70 23.35 -25.52
CA MET A 262 21.86 23.41 -26.97
C MET A 262 22.80 24.55 -27.40
N LEU A 263 22.75 25.70 -26.73
CA LEU A 263 23.67 26.81 -26.97
C LEU A 263 25.11 26.46 -26.61
N GLU A 264 25.36 25.78 -25.49
CA GLU A 264 26.70 25.33 -25.10
C GLU A 264 27.26 24.30 -26.09
N ILE A 265 26.44 23.34 -26.54
CA ILE A 265 26.84 22.36 -27.55
C ILE A 265 27.18 23.05 -28.88
N CYS A 266 26.36 24.03 -29.30
CA CYS A 266 26.62 24.80 -30.52
C CYS A 266 27.90 25.66 -30.40
N LEU A 267 28.16 26.28 -29.25
CA LEU A 267 29.38 27.04 -29.00
C LEU A 267 30.62 26.13 -29.00
N ALA A 268 30.54 24.96 -28.36
CA ALA A 268 31.62 23.98 -28.37
C ALA A 268 31.92 23.46 -29.78
N ALA A 269 30.87 23.18 -30.58
CA ALA A 269 31.03 22.78 -31.97
C ALA A 269 31.67 23.89 -32.83
N PHE A 270 31.28 25.15 -32.61
CA PHE A 270 31.84 26.29 -33.33
C PHE A 270 33.34 26.48 -33.05
N VAL A 271 33.77 26.36 -31.79
CA VAL A 271 35.19 26.45 -31.40
C VAL A 271 36.02 25.35 -32.07
N VAL A 272 35.50 24.12 -32.16
CA VAL A 272 36.21 23.00 -32.81
C VAL A 272 36.36 23.20 -34.33
N THR A 273 35.42 23.88 -34.99
CA THR A 273 35.47 24.10 -36.45
C THR A 273 36.26 25.34 -36.87
N CYS A 274 36.66 26.20 -35.94
CA CYS A 274 37.34 27.46 -36.23
C CYS A 274 38.85 27.46 -35.91
N ASP A 275 39.47 26.31 -35.66
CA ASP A 275 40.93 26.18 -35.63
C ASP A 275 41.42 25.81 -37.05
N PRO A 276 42.06 26.74 -37.79
CA PRO A 276 42.42 26.58 -39.20
C PRO A 276 43.65 25.69 -39.47
#